data_AF-A0A2D9T6A4-F1
#
_entry.id   AF-A0A2D9T6A4-F1
#
_cell.length_a   1.000
_cell.length_b   1.000
_cell.length_c   1.000
_cell.angle_alpha   90.00
_cell.angle_beta   90.00
_cell.angle_gamma   90.00
#
_symmetry.space_group_name_H-M   'P 1'
#
loop_
_entity.id
_entity.type
_entity.pdbx_description
1 polymer ?
#
loop_
_entity_poly.entity_id
_entity_poly.type
_entity_poly.pdbx_seq_one_letter_code
_entity_poly.pdbx_strand_id
1 'polypeptide(L)'
;MERLVARVKRTFVGVARRMRRVARWMAGGPLATLVTLAALFPTAEGRPGVWSLVIVLGAFALLGAFGLWAGSVVIRFAGFFGRREVSFADGGVSVHRGEATKRYDAETIVSGVVIPRDDGAELRLVLRNGDLLRLRLDELATAEAALRALRLGPGEKRVAVRWSRFIHVFLAAFGGMMVASLPMVFLMARAQGTPLHVAFSLLFLVAPYFAAGWAGRRVRRTVIAGTDGLRGRVGGKRFAIRFADVRSLEAREHQILIHHAGGTLTLPLDADDAALARALRHRLEQAWERYRERGGSRSEIFARGDETFAEWKTRLATLLRRDAGHRQAAVRQEDAEAVLHDPEADPEARAGAALALAWGDGAQDRQQKVRVAVEGVASPRVRVALDAAARGELEEVQVDAARREHDRTAR
;
A
#
# COMPACT_ATOMS: atom_id res chain seq x y z
N MET A 1 29.83 -3.38 -15.69
CA MET A 1 28.80 -3.06 -14.69
C MET A 1 29.26 -3.55 -13.34
N GLU A 2 29.33 -2.67 -12.35
CA GLU A 2 29.96 -2.95 -11.07
C GLU A 2 29.07 -3.86 -10.22
N ARG A 3 29.62 -4.99 -9.75
CA ARG A 3 28.95 -5.86 -8.78
C ARG A 3 29.20 -5.28 -7.40
N LEU A 4 28.12 -5.00 -6.68
CA LEU A 4 28.18 -4.43 -5.34
C LEU A 4 27.86 -5.53 -4.34
N VAL A 5 28.63 -5.61 -3.25
CA VAL A 5 28.29 -6.49 -2.14
C VAL A 5 27.27 -5.77 -1.26
N ALA A 6 26.08 -6.37 -1.10
CA ALA A 6 25.01 -5.81 -0.28
C ALA A 6 24.44 -6.86 0.66
N ARG A 7 23.92 -6.44 1.82
CA ARG A 7 23.11 -7.34 2.65
C ARG A 7 21.68 -7.32 2.14
N VAL A 8 21.25 -8.43 1.55
CA VAL A 8 19.94 -8.55 0.94
C VAL A 8 19.00 -9.25 1.91
N LYS A 9 17.84 -8.64 2.16
CA LYS A 9 16.71 -9.26 2.85
C LYS A 9 15.46 -9.12 2.00
N ARG A 10 14.86 -10.26 1.67
CA ARG A 10 13.54 -10.30 1.04
C ARG A 10 12.46 -10.57 2.07
N THR A 11 11.40 -9.77 2.03
CA THR A 11 10.20 -9.94 2.85
C THR A 11 9.09 -10.51 1.97
N PHE A 12 8.63 -11.73 2.25
CA PHE A 12 7.60 -12.44 1.46
C PHE A 12 6.17 -12.02 1.85
N VAL A 13 5.82 -10.77 1.57
CA VAL A 13 4.49 -10.22 1.88
C VAL A 13 3.39 -10.92 1.08
N GLY A 14 3.65 -11.30 -0.17
CA GLY A 14 2.71 -12.00 -1.05
C GLY A 14 2.37 -13.40 -0.53
N VAL A 15 3.38 -14.17 -0.10
CA VAL A 15 3.19 -15.49 0.53
C VAL A 15 2.39 -15.35 1.82
N ALA A 16 2.77 -14.41 2.69
CA ALA A 16 2.03 -14.15 3.92
C ALA A 16 0.57 -13.70 3.66
N ARG A 17 0.28 -13.05 2.52
CA ARG A 17 -1.10 -12.69 2.13
C ARG A 17 -1.88 -13.92 1.65
N ARG A 18 -1.24 -14.84 0.91
CA ARG A 18 -1.85 -16.11 0.48
C ARG A 18 -2.14 -17.01 1.67
N MET A 19 -1.19 -17.22 2.58
CA MET A 19 -1.40 -17.99 3.81
C MET A 19 -2.55 -17.44 4.65
N ARG A 20 -2.67 -16.10 4.78
CA ARG A 20 -3.81 -15.49 5.48
C ARG A 20 -5.15 -15.58 4.74
N ARG A 21 -5.15 -15.81 3.43
CA ARG A 21 -6.38 -16.14 2.69
C ARG A 21 -6.78 -17.58 2.98
N VAL A 22 -5.83 -18.52 2.88
CA VAL A 22 -6.05 -19.94 3.19
C VAL A 22 -6.50 -20.11 4.64
N ALA A 23 -5.81 -19.50 5.61
CA ALA A 23 -6.20 -19.54 7.02
C ALA A 23 -7.63 -19.02 7.26
N ARG A 24 -8.06 -17.96 6.57
CA ARG A 24 -9.43 -17.46 6.69
C ARG A 24 -10.46 -18.42 6.12
N TRP A 25 -10.15 -19.07 5.00
CA TRP A 25 -11.02 -20.06 4.38
C TRP A 25 -11.12 -21.32 5.25
N MET A 26 -9.98 -21.82 5.74
CA MET A 26 -9.88 -22.94 6.68
C MET A 26 -10.57 -22.66 8.02
N ALA A 27 -10.61 -21.40 8.47
CA ALA A 27 -11.36 -21.06 9.67
C ALA A 27 -12.87 -20.94 9.40
N GLY A 28 -13.27 -20.32 8.28
CA GLY A 28 -14.66 -19.98 8.00
C GLY A 28 -15.59 -21.19 7.86
N GLY A 29 -15.19 -22.21 7.10
CA GLY A 29 -16.01 -23.41 6.86
C GLY A 29 -16.29 -24.20 8.15
N PRO A 30 -15.24 -24.72 8.82
CA PRO A 30 -15.37 -25.44 10.09
C PRO A 30 -16.11 -24.66 11.17
N LEU A 31 -15.87 -23.36 11.27
CA LEU A 31 -16.55 -22.51 12.25
C LEU A 31 -18.05 -22.42 11.98
N ALA A 32 -18.46 -22.23 10.71
CA ALA A 32 -19.87 -22.29 10.34
C ALA A 32 -20.48 -23.66 10.65
N THR A 33 -19.79 -24.76 10.30
CA THR A 33 -20.25 -26.12 10.60
C THR A 33 -20.39 -26.37 12.09
N LEU A 34 -19.41 -25.98 12.91
CA LEU A 34 -19.44 -26.13 14.36
C LEU A 34 -20.57 -25.30 14.99
N VAL A 35 -20.81 -24.08 14.48
CA VAL A 35 -21.92 -23.23 14.92
C VAL A 35 -23.28 -23.87 14.58
N THR A 36 -23.44 -24.38 13.36
CA THR A 36 -24.66 -25.07 12.95
C THR A 36 -24.90 -26.33 13.78
N LEU A 37 -23.86 -27.14 14.02
CA LEU A 37 -23.99 -28.36 14.82
C LEU A 37 -24.32 -28.07 16.28
N ALA A 38 -23.73 -27.03 16.87
CA ALA A 38 -24.10 -26.59 18.20
C ALA A 38 -25.55 -26.12 18.30
N ALA A 39 -26.04 -25.43 17.27
CA ALA A 39 -27.42 -24.97 17.23
C ALA A 39 -28.42 -26.13 17.08
N LEU A 40 -28.08 -27.14 16.27
CA LEU A 40 -28.89 -28.33 16.06
C LEU A 40 -28.84 -29.32 17.24
N PHE A 41 -27.70 -29.42 17.93
CA PHE A 41 -27.47 -30.39 18.99
C PHE A 41 -26.91 -29.71 20.27
N PRO A 42 -27.75 -29.00 21.02
CA PRO A 42 -27.33 -28.23 22.19
C PRO A 42 -26.85 -29.10 23.36
N THR A 43 -27.29 -30.37 23.45
CA THR A 43 -26.86 -31.32 24.48
C THR A 43 -25.99 -32.44 23.88
N ALA A 44 -25.16 -33.07 24.71
CA ALA A 44 -24.27 -34.16 24.26
C ALA A 44 -25.03 -35.47 24.02
N GLU A 45 -26.12 -35.71 24.76
CA GLU A 45 -26.88 -36.95 24.78
C GLU A 45 -27.62 -37.26 23.47
N GLY A 46 -27.87 -36.24 22.63
CA GLY A 46 -28.58 -36.39 21.35
C GLY A 46 -27.68 -36.43 20.11
N ARG A 47 -26.35 -36.54 20.24
CA ARG A 47 -25.43 -36.43 19.09
C ARG A 47 -25.17 -37.80 18.45
N PRO A 48 -25.55 -37.99 17.17
CA PRO A 48 -25.03 -39.10 16.37
C PRO A 48 -23.50 -39.17 16.43
N GLY A 49 -22.94 -40.36 16.63
CA GLY A 49 -21.48 -40.55 16.78
C GLY A 49 -20.65 -40.00 15.60
N VAL A 50 -21.23 -39.95 14.40
CA VAL A 50 -20.60 -39.36 13.20
C VAL A 50 -20.24 -37.88 13.39
N TRP A 51 -21.00 -37.13 14.20
CA TRP A 51 -20.72 -35.71 14.44
C TRP A 51 -19.49 -35.47 15.30
N SER A 52 -19.11 -36.42 16.15
CA SER A 52 -17.86 -36.34 16.92
C SER A 52 -16.64 -36.22 16.00
N LEU A 53 -16.63 -36.96 14.88
CA LEU A 53 -15.58 -36.87 13.86
C LEU A 53 -15.56 -35.48 13.21
N VAL A 54 -16.73 -34.93 12.86
CA VAL A 54 -16.84 -33.60 12.26
C VAL A 54 -16.34 -32.52 13.21
N ILE A 55 -16.64 -32.64 14.52
CA ILE A 55 -16.17 -31.71 15.54
C ILE A 55 -14.64 -31.76 15.65
N VAL A 56 -14.07 -32.97 15.72
CA VAL A 56 -12.62 -33.17 15.79
C VAL A 56 -11.91 -32.60 14.56
N LEU A 57 -12.39 -32.92 13.36
CA LEU A 57 -11.86 -32.38 12.11
C LEU A 57 -11.97 -30.84 12.06
N GLY A 58 -13.09 -30.29 12.54
CA GLY A 58 -13.28 -28.84 12.62
C GLY A 58 -12.29 -28.16 13.57
N ALA A 59 -12.03 -28.76 14.73
CA ALA A 59 -11.03 -28.28 15.68
C ALA A 59 -9.60 -28.32 15.08
N PHE A 60 -9.23 -29.42 14.40
CA PHE A 60 -7.94 -29.53 13.71
C PHE A 60 -7.80 -28.48 12.59
N ALA A 61 -8.86 -28.23 11.82
CA ALA A 61 -8.85 -27.21 10.78
C ALA A 61 -8.66 -25.80 11.35
N LEU A 62 -9.26 -25.50 12.51
CA LEU A 62 -9.08 -24.23 13.21
C LEU A 62 -7.67 -24.06 13.80
N LEU A 63 -7.10 -25.11 14.38
CA LEU A 63 -5.71 -25.13 14.83
C LEU A 63 -4.75 -24.94 13.64
N GLY A 64 -5.00 -25.62 12.53
CA GLY A 64 -4.25 -25.45 11.28
C GLY A 64 -4.36 -24.02 10.72
N ALA A 65 -5.55 -23.42 10.78
CA ALA A 65 -5.76 -22.02 10.40
C ALA A 65 -4.96 -21.06 11.28
N PHE A 66 -4.91 -21.28 12.59
CA PHE A 66 -4.07 -20.52 13.51
C PHE A 66 -2.58 -20.70 13.19
N GLY A 67 -2.13 -21.95 12.99
CA GLY A 67 -0.76 -22.26 12.60
C GLY A 67 -0.34 -21.57 11.30
N LEU A 68 -1.20 -21.57 10.28
CA LEU A 68 -0.97 -20.82 9.03
C LEU A 68 -0.96 -19.31 9.23
N TRP A 69 -1.84 -18.78 10.08
CA TRP A 69 -1.84 -17.35 10.41
C TRP A 69 -0.56 -16.94 11.12
N ALA A 70 -0.14 -17.68 12.16
CA ALA A 70 1.09 -17.45 12.90
C ALA A 70 2.32 -17.65 11.99
N GLY A 71 2.36 -18.72 11.20
CA GLY A 71 3.39 -18.97 10.20
C GLY A 71 3.49 -17.85 9.16
N SER A 72 2.37 -17.28 8.72
CA SER A 72 2.36 -16.14 7.79
C SER A 72 3.00 -14.89 8.41
N VAL A 73 2.86 -14.74 9.72
CA VAL A 73 3.48 -13.67 10.49
C VAL A 73 4.97 -13.95 10.58
N VAL A 74 5.40 -15.15 11.00
CA VAL A 74 6.81 -15.54 11.11
C VAL A 74 7.54 -15.41 9.77
N ILE A 75 6.99 -15.95 8.67
CA ILE A 75 7.59 -15.89 7.32
C ILE A 75 7.81 -14.45 6.86
N ARG A 76 6.97 -13.51 7.27
CA ARG A 76 7.15 -12.08 6.97
C ARG A 76 8.42 -11.53 7.63
N PHE A 77 8.89 -12.11 8.72
CA PHE A 77 10.03 -11.60 9.50
C PHE A 77 11.29 -12.47 9.43
N ALA A 78 11.13 -13.77 9.19
CA ALA A 78 12.20 -14.78 9.07
C ALA A 78 13.17 -14.56 7.90
N GLY A 79 13.04 -13.46 7.15
CA GLY A 79 14.08 -13.06 6.22
C GLY A 79 15.36 -12.71 6.98
N PHE A 80 16.36 -13.57 6.89
CA PHE A 80 17.71 -13.25 7.33
C PHE A 80 18.40 -12.34 6.31
N PHE A 81 19.19 -11.40 6.80
CA PHE A 81 20.10 -10.65 5.93
C PHE A 81 21.25 -11.58 5.56
N GLY A 82 21.40 -11.88 4.27
CA GLY A 82 22.59 -12.53 3.75
C GLY A 82 23.42 -11.53 2.98
N ARG A 83 24.75 -11.56 3.12
CA ARG A 83 25.64 -10.89 2.16
C ARG A 83 25.45 -11.56 0.79
N ARG A 84 25.19 -10.74 -0.23
CA ARG A 84 24.96 -11.17 -1.62
C ARG A 84 25.60 -10.14 -2.53
N GLU A 85 26.08 -10.59 -3.68
CA GLU A 85 26.40 -9.67 -4.77
C GLU A 85 25.12 -9.20 -5.43
N VAL A 86 25.04 -7.92 -5.71
CA VAL A 86 23.89 -7.26 -6.33
C VAL A 86 24.41 -6.41 -7.49
N SER A 87 23.73 -6.50 -8.62
CA SER A 87 24.00 -5.66 -9.79
C SER A 87 22.72 -4.95 -10.23
N PHE A 88 22.85 -3.68 -10.63
CA PHE A 88 21.75 -2.80 -11.05
C PHE A 88 21.80 -2.53 -12.56
N ALA A 89 21.29 -3.47 -13.36
CA ALA A 89 21.47 -3.50 -14.82
C ALA A 89 20.14 -3.33 -15.55
N ASP A 90 20.14 -2.52 -16.61
CA ASP A 90 19.02 -2.41 -17.58
C ASP A 90 17.65 -2.17 -16.91
N GLY A 91 17.62 -1.28 -15.92
CA GLY A 91 16.40 -0.98 -15.14
C GLY A 91 16.02 -2.05 -14.10
N GLY A 92 16.73 -3.17 -14.02
CA GLY A 92 16.48 -4.24 -13.05
C GLY A 92 17.52 -4.36 -11.93
N VAL A 93 17.22 -5.21 -10.96
CA VAL A 93 18.13 -5.67 -9.91
C VAL A 93 18.38 -7.15 -10.06
N SER A 94 19.65 -7.57 -10.17
CA SER A 94 20.02 -8.98 -10.08
C SER A 94 20.70 -9.25 -8.75
N VAL A 95 20.20 -10.25 -8.02
CA VAL A 95 20.77 -10.71 -6.75
C VAL A 95 21.42 -12.07 -6.98
N HIS A 96 22.72 -12.16 -6.74
CA HIS A 96 23.52 -13.37 -6.93
C HIS A 96 23.73 -14.09 -5.59
N ARG A 97 23.45 -15.40 -5.57
CA ARG A 97 23.61 -16.32 -4.44
C ARG A 97 24.43 -17.52 -4.91
N GLY A 98 25.76 -17.42 -4.85
CA GLY A 98 26.63 -18.41 -5.49
C GLY A 98 26.32 -18.45 -6.98
N GLU A 99 26.01 -19.63 -7.52
CA GLU A 99 25.62 -19.80 -8.93
C GLU A 99 24.18 -19.35 -9.23
N ALA A 100 23.31 -19.29 -8.21
CA ALA A 100 21.92 -18.92 -8.41
C ALA A 100 21.78 -17.41 -8.56
N THR A 101 21.39 -16.94 -9.75
CA THR A 101 21.06 -15.54 -10.00
C THR A 101 19.56 -15.34 -10.03
N LYS A 102 19.07 -14.38 -9.23
CA LYS A 102 17.66 -13.98 -9.24
C LYS A 102 17.53 -12.55 -9.73
N ARG A 103 16.97 -12.38 -10.92
CA ARG A 103 16.68 -11.08 -11.54
C ARG A 103 15.29 -10.56 -11.14
N TYR A 104 15.22 -9.26 -10.93
CA TYR A 104 14.00 -8.48 -10.70
C TYR A 104 13.98 -7.35 -11.72
N ASP A 105 13.17 -7.47 -12.76
CA ASP A 105 13.10 -6.45 -13.82
C ASP A 105 12.42 -5.17 -13.32
N ALA A 106 12.69 -4.05 -14.00
CA ALA A 106 12.16 -2.72 -13.69
C ALA A 106 10.64 -2.76 -13.47
N GLU A 107 9.93 -3.45 -14.36
CA GLU A 107 8.47 -3.59 -14.34
C GLU A 107 7.94 -4.27 -13.07
N THR A 108 8.77 -5.12 -12.45
CA THR A 108 8.43 -5.79 -11.20
C THR A 108 8.62 -4.89 -9.99
N ILE A 109 9.34 -3.76 -10.13
CA ILE A 109 9.64 -2.81 -9.07
C ILE A 109 8.63 -1.65 -9.18
N VAL A 110 7.75 -1.54 -8.19
CA VAL A 110 6.70 -0.49 -8.15
C VAL A 110 7.24 0.79 -7.54
N SER A 111 8.10 0.68 -6.53
CA SER A 111 8.73 1.85 -5.93
C SER A 111 10.06 1.55 -5.27
N GLY A 112 10.86 2.60 -5.10
CA GLY A 112 12.14 2.54 -4.42
C GLY A 112 12.37 3.74 -3.51
N VAL A 113 12.96 3.50 -2.34
CA VAL A 113 13.39 4.54 -1.40
C VAL A 113 14.75 4.21 -0.81
N VAL A 114 15.62 5.21 -0.73
CA VAL A 114 16.89 5.15 -0.03
C VAL A 114 16.69 5.71 1.38
N ILE A 115 17.11 4.95 2.39
CA ILE A 115 17.04 5.36 3.80
C ILE A 115 18.48 5.46 4.32
N PRO A 116 19.01 6.65 4.61
CA PRO A 116 20.32 6.79 5.26
C PRO A 116 20.31 6.08 6.62
N ARG A 117 21.40 5.40 6.93
CA ARG A 117 21.67 4.70 8.20
C ARG A 117 23.01 5.18 8.72
N ASP A 118 23.26 4.97 10.00
CA ASP A 118 24.55 5.36 10.60
C ASP A 118 25.71 4.50 10.04
N ASP A 119 25.41 3.29 9.55
CA ASP A 119 26.35 2.34 8.92
C ASP A 119 26.22 2.25 7.38
N GLY A 120 25.70 3.30 6.73
CA GLY A 120 25.57 3.37 5.26
C GLY A 120 24.17 3.74 4.79
N ALA A 121 23.59 2.95 3.90
CA ALA A 121 22.23 3.19 3.41
C ALA A 121 21.43 1.92 3.14
N GLU A 122 20.11 1.99 3.37
CA GLU A 122 19.18 0.91 3.06
C GLU A 122 18.31 1.31 1.86
N LEU A 123 18.55 0.69 0.71
CA LEU A 123 17.67 0.76 -0.47
C LEU A 123 16.52 -0.24 -0.30
N ARG A 124 15.29 0.28 -0.18
CA ARG A 124 14.07 -0.52 -0.10
C ARG A 124 13.30 -0.43 -1.40
N LEU A 125 13.11 -1.57 -2.05
CA LEU A 125 12.34 -1.71 -3.27
C LEU A 125 11.04 -2.48 -2.97
N VAL A 126 9.91 -1.90 -3.38
CA VAL A 126 8.59 -2.52 -3.31
C VAL A 126 8.32 -3.20 -4.63
N LEU A 127 8.04 -4.50 -4.61
CA LEU A 127 7.75 -5.27 -5.81
C LEU A 127 6.24 -5.26 -6.12
N ARG A 128 5.86 -5.53 -7.37
CA ARG A 128 4.48 -5.58 -7.88
C ARG A 128 3.62 -6.59 -7.13
N ASN A 129 4.21 -7.68 -6.66
CA ASN A 129 3.53 -8.68 -5.84
C ASN A 129 3.35 -8.24 -4.36
N GLY A 130 3.82 -7.04 -4.00
CA GLY A 130 3.79 -6.46 -2.66
C GLY A 130 4.93 -6.90 -1.75
N ASP A 131 5.85 -7.75 -2.22
CA ASP A 131 7.07 -8.10 -1.49
C ASP A 131 7.99 -6.88 -1.36
N LEU A 132 8.86 -6.93 -0.35
CA LEU A 132 9.86 -5.89 -0.11
C LEU A 132 11.25 -6.48 -0.27
N LEU A 133 12.06 -5.91 -1.15
CA LEU A 133 13.48 -6.19 -1.27
C LEU A 133 14.25 -5.09 -0.54
N ARG A 134 14.99 -5.45 0.50
CA ARG A 134 15.83 -4.54 1.28
C ARG A 134 17.28 -4.84 0.97
N LEU A 135 18.01 -3.82 0.54
CA LEU A 135 19.42 -3.88 0.17
C LEU A 135 20.14 -2.91 1.11
N ARG A 136 20.98 -3.43 2.00
CA ARG A 136 21.90 -2.58 2.77
C ARG A 136 23.20 -2.45 2.02
N LEU A 137 23.55 -1.22 1.71
CA LEU A 137 24.73 -0.78 0.99
C LEU A 137 25.57 0.05 1.97
N ASP A 138 26.88 -0.02 1.81
CA ASP A 138 27.80 0.62 2.76
C ASP A 138 27.83 2.15 2.60
N GLU A 139 27.41 2.67 1.45
CA GLU A 139 27.42 4.11 1.15
C GLU A 139 26.05 4.62 0.64
N LEU A 140 25.72 5.85 1.04
CA LEU A 140 24.51 6.55 0.59
C LEU A 140 24.55 6.85 -0.91
N ALA A 141 25.69 7.32 -1.42
CA ALA A 141 25.87 7.66 -2.82
C ALA A 141 25.63 6.45 -3.73
N THR A 142 26.10 5.27 -3.34
CA THR A 142 25.86 4.01 -4.05
C THR A 142 24.38 3.64 -4.07
N ALA A 143 23.65 3.82 -2.96
CA ALA A 143 22.22 3.55 -2.91
C ALA A 143 21.40 4.49 -3.80
N GLU A 144 21.80 5.76 -3.89
CA GLU A 144 21.17 6.74 -4.79
C GLU A 144 21.52 6.49 -6.26
N ALA A 145 22.76 6.12 -6.56
CA ALA A 145 23.18 5.71 -7.89
C ALA A 145 22.42 4.45 -8.35
N ALA A 146 22.28 3.46 -7.48
CA ALA A 146 21.47 2.28 -7.71
C ALA A 146 19.99 2.61 -7.98
N LEU A 147 19.39 3.51 -7.19
CA LEU A 147 18.01 3.95 -7.42
C LEU A 147 17.86 4.69 -8.77
N ARG A 148 18.86 5.48 -9.17
CA ARG A 148 18.90 6.15 -10.49
C ARG A 148 19.05 5.16 -11.63
N ALA A 149 19.89 4.13 -11.47
CA ALA A 149 20.10 3.08 -12.48
C ALA A 149 18.84 2.27 -12.78
N LEU A 150 17.93 2.14 -11.80
CA LEU A 150 16.62 1.51 -11.99
C LEU A 150 15.66 2.32 -12.87
N ARG A 151 16.01 3.57 -13.23
CA ARG A 151 15.19 4.47 -14.05
C ARG A 151 13.75 4.62 -13.54
N LEU A 152 13.55 4.49 -12.23
CA LEU A 152 12.25 4.68 -11.61
C LEU A 152 11.81 6.14 -11.80
N GLY A 153 10.64 6.32 -12.42
CA GLY A 153 10.06 7.63 -12.71
C GLY A 153 9.82 8.46 -11.44
N PRO A 154 9.60 9.79 -11.57
CA PRO A 154 9.32 10.67 -10.43
C PRO A 154 8.14 10.17 -9.58
N GLY A 155 7.10 9.63 -10.23
CA GLY A 155 5.94 9.02 -9.61
C GLY A 155 6.18 7.64 -9.00
N GLU A 156 7.24 6.92 -9.39
CA GLU A 156 7.65 5.61 -8.87
C GLU A 156 8.61 5.75 -7.66
N LYS A 157 9.19 6.94 -7.44
CA LYS A 157 9.96 7.30 -6.23
C LYS A 157 9.06 7.53 -5.00
N ARG A 158 8.09 6.64 -4.78
CA ARG A 158 7.14 6.69 -3.66
C ARG A 158 7.77 6.19 -2.40
N VAL A 159 7.54 6.95 -1.34
CA VAL A 159 7.92 6.55 0.01
C VAL A 159 6.67 6.02 0.70
N ALA A 160 6.39 4.75 0.44
CA ALA A 160 5.39 3.97 1.15
C ALA A 160 6.03 3.40 2.41
N VAL A 161 5.96 4.15 3.50
CA VAL A 161 6.49 3.67 4.76
C VAL A 161 5.37 3.05 5.57
N ARG A 162 5.61 1.79 5.93
CA ARG A 162 4.78 1.06 6.86
C ARG A 162 5.58 0.83 8.11
N TRP A 163 5.32 1.62 9.13
CA TRP A 163 5.87 1.43 10.47
C TRP A 163 4.77 0.85 11.36
N SER A 164 4.95 -0.40 11.72
CA SER A 164 4.24 -1.00 12.82
C SER A 164 5.22 -2.00 13.37
N ARG A 165 5.80 -1.75 14.56
CA ARG A 165 6.64 -2.78 15.17
C ARG A 165 5.82 -4.05 15.21
N PHE A 166 6.41 -5.12 14.71
CA PHE A 166 5.79 -6.43 14.76
C PHE A 166 5.30 -6.70 16.17
N ILE A 167 6.13 -6.38 17.16
CA ILE A 167 5.82 -6.56 18.57
C ILE A 167 4.55 -5.82 18.98
N HIS A 168 4.26 -4.61 18.48
CA HIS A 168 3.01 -3.92 18.82
C HIS A 168 1.80 -4.53 18.11
N VAL A 169 1.94 -4.99 16.87
CA VAL A 169 0.84 -5.69 16.18
C VAL A 169 0.57 -7.04 16.84
N PHE A 170 1.62 -7.74 17.26
CA PHE A 170 1.55 -9.01 17.96
C PHE A 170 0.99 -8.82 19.38
N LEU A 171 1.52 -7.90 20.17
CA LEU A 171 1.03 -7.56 21.52
C LEU A 171 -0.41 -7.06 21.47
N ALA A 172 -0.81 -6.26 20.49
CA ALA A 172 -2.20 -5.86 20.35
C ALA A 172 -3.10 -7.03 19.92
N ALA A 173 -2.63 -7.91 19.04
CA ALA A 173 -3.37 -9.12 18.67
C ALA A 173 -3.52 -10.06 19.86
N PHE A 174 -2.42 -10.32 20.58
CA PHE A 174 -2.36 -11.17 21.76
C PHE A 174 -3.17 -10.58 22.93
N GLY A 175 -3.02 -9.28 23.22
CA GLY A 175 -3.81 -8.57 24.20
C GLY A 175 -5.30 -8.59 23.86
N GLY A 176 -5.66 -8.35 22.58
CA GLY A 176 -7.04 -8.51 22.12
C GLY A 176 -7.58 -9.92 22.29
N MET A 177 -6.75 -10.94 22.06
CA MET A 177 -7.07 -12.34 22.30
C MET A 177 -7.32 -12.60 23.79
N MET A 178 -6.41 -12.17 24.67
CA MET A 178 -6.52 -12.35 26.12
C MET A 178 -7.75 -11.65 26.71
N VAL A 179 -7.98 -10.38 26.34
CA VAL A 179 -9.12 -9.57 26.81
C VAL A 179 -10.46 -10.19 26.37
N ALA A 180 -10.53 -10.79 25.18
CA ALA A 180 -11.73 -11.48 24.72
C ALA A 180 -11.88 -12.88 25.35
N SER A 181 -10.77 -13.55 25.65
CA SER A 181 -10.76 -14.93 26.16
C SER A 181 -11.18 -15.01 27.63
N LEU A 182 -10.70 -14.08 28.48
CA LEU A 182 -10.95 -14.13 29.92
C LEU A 182 -12.45 -14.07 30.32
N PRO A 183 -13.26 -13.12 29.81
CA PRO A 183 -14.70 -13.10 30.09
C PRO A 183 -15.40 -14.34 29.55
N MET A 184 -14.95 -14.87 28.41
CA MET A 184 -15.53 -16.06 27.81
C MET A 184 -15.29 -17.31 28.64
N VAL A 185 -14.07 -17.52 29.17
CA VAL A 185 -13.80 -18.63 30.10
C VAL A 185 -14.70 -18.52 31.35
N PHE A 186 -14.85 -17.31 31.89
CA PHE A 186 -15.74 -17.06 33.03
C PHE A 186 -17.21 -17.39 32.70
N LEU A 187 -17.72 -16.94 31.56
CA LEU A 187 -19.09 -17.24 31.10
C LEU A 187 -19.29 -18.74 30.84
N MET A 188 -18.30 -19.41 30.25
CA MET A 188 -18.32 -20.87 30.03
C MET A 188 -18.41 -21.62 31.36
N ALA A 189 -17.62 -21.23 32.36
CA ALA A 189 -17.65 -21.82 33.69
C ALA A 189 -19.01 -21.61 34.38
N ARG A 190 -19.56 -20.39 34.29
CA ARG A 190 -20.89 -20.07 34.85
C ARG A 190 -22.04 -20.79 34.13
N ALA A 191 -21.89 -21.10 32.85
CA ALA A 191 -22.89 -21.78 32.06
C ALA A 191 -22.77 -23.31 32.10
N GLN A 192 -21.83 -23.87 32.85
CA GLN A 192 -21.62 -25.32 32.90
C GLN A 192 -22.91 -26.05 33.31
N GLY A 193 -23.27 -27.11 32.56
CA GLY A 193 -24.52 -27.84 32.74
C GLY A 193 -25.75 -27.22 32.06
N THR A 194 -25.61 -26.04 31.44
CA THR A 194 -26.69 -25.39 30.69
C THR A 194 -26.43 -25.43 29.18
N PRO A 195 -27.46 -25.32 28.32
CA PRO A 195 -27.29 -25.19 26.87
C PRO A 195 -26.42 -24.00 26.44
N LEU A 196 -26.35 -22.94 27.26
CA LEU A 196 -25.53 -21.75 27.00
C LEU A 196 -24.03 -22.06 26.99
N HIS A 197 -23.57 -23.14 27.63
CA HIS A 197 -22.17 -23.54 27.61
C HIS A 197 -21.64 -23.78 26.19
N VAL A 198 -22.46 -24.38 25.32
CA VAL A 198 -22.09 -24.65 23.93
C VAL A 198 -21.94 -23.34 23.14
N ALA A 199 -22.88 -22.40 23.32
CA ALA A 199 -22.83 -21.09 22.68
C ALA A 199 -21.57 -20.30 23.11
N PHE A 200 -21.25 -20.28 24.41
CA PHE A 200 -20.04 -19.62 24.91
C PHE A 200 -18.76 -20.32 24.47
N SER A 201 -18.74 -21.64 24.36
CA SER A 201 -17.59 -22.41 23.85
C SER A 201 -17.28 -22.04 22.40
N LEU A 202 -18.31 -21.90 21.57
CA LEU A 202 -18.15 -21.41 20.21
C LEU A 202 -17.69 -19.95 20.19
N LEU A 203 -18.30 -19.09 20.99
CA LEU A 203 -17.92 -17.69 21.04
C LEU A 203 -16.45 -17.52 21.50
N PHE A 204 -15.98 -18.33 22.44
CA PHE A 204 -14.58 -18.41 22.87
C PHE A 204 -13.64 -18.81 21.73
N LEU A 205 -14.08 -19.69 20.84
CA LEU A 205 -13.28 -20.12 19.70
C LEU A 205 -13.13 -19.02 18.63
N VAL A 206 -14.05 -18.05 18.60
CA VAL A 206 -14.18 -17.09 17.50
C VAL A 206 -13.83 -15.67 17.91
N ALA A 207 -14.39 -15.18 19.01
CA ALA A 207 -14.26 -13.80 19.47
C ALA A 207 -12.80 -13.35 19.65
N PRO A 208 -11.87 -14.17 20.21
CA PRO A 208 -10.48 -13.77 20.35
C PRO A 208 -9.78 -13.52 19.02
N TYR A 209 -10.13 -14.25 17.95
CA TYR A 209 -9.57 -14.03 16.62
C TYR A 209 -10.07 -12.73 15.99
N PHE A 210 -11.35 -12.41 16.17
CA PHE A 210 -11.93 -11.15 15.73
C PHE A 210 -11.33 -9.96 16.50
N ALA A 211 -11.21 -10.08 17.82
CA ALA A 211 -10.60 -9.09 18.69
C ALA A 211 -9.12 -8.87 18.32
N ALA A 212 -8.35 -9.95 18.14
CA ALA A 212 -6.96 -9.91 17.70
C ALA A 212 -6.81 -9.24 16.32
N GLY A 213 -7.66 -9.61 15.37
CA GLY A 213 -7.68 -9.04 14.03
C GLY A 213 -8.12 -7.57 13.99
N TRP A 214 -9.02 -7.16 14.88
CA TRP A 214 -9.46 -5.78 15.03
C TRP A 214 -8.40 -4.92 15.72
N ALA A 215 -7.83 -5.37 16.83
CA ALA A 215 -6.74 -4.71 17.54
C ALA A 215 -5.51 -4.57 16.64
N GLY A 216 -5.11 -5.66 15.98
CA GLY A 216 -4.01 -5.66 15.01
C GLY A 216 -4.28 -4.81 13.76
N ARG A 217 -5.54 -4.47 13.43
CA ARG A 217 -5.86 -3.48 12.39
C ARG A 217 -5.70 -2.06 12.89
N ARG A 218 -6.05 -1.77 14.14
CA ARG A 218 -5.90 -0.45 14.75
C ARG A 218 -4.45 -0.05 14.96
N VAL A 219 -3.52 -0.98 15.11
CA VAL A 219 -2.09 -0.65 15.28
C VAL A 219 -1.37 -0.45 13.93
N ARG A 220 -2.02 -0.70 12.80
CA ARG A 220 -1.38 -0.52 11.48
C ARG A 220 -1.27 0.95 11.14
N ARG A 221 -0.03 1.42 11.08
CA ARG A 221 0.29 2.74 10.55
C ARG A 221 0.93 2.58 9.18
N THR A 222 0.41 3.33 8.22
CA THR A 222 0.92 3.38 6.85
C THR A 222 0.81 4.80 6.36
N VAL A 223 1.90 5.35 5.87
CA VAL A 223 1.90 6.66 5.21
C VAL A 223 2.56 6.49 3.87
N ILE A 224 1.90 7.03 2.86
CA ILE A 224 2.35 7.05 1.48
C ILE A 224 2.47 8.52 1.13
N ALA A 225 3.71 8.97 0.93
CA ALA A 225 4.00 10.25 0.33
C ALA A 225 3.94 10.09 -1.19
N GLY A 226 2.91 10.68 -1.79
CA GLY A 226 2.71 10.78 -3.23
C GLY A 226 3.39 12.00 -3.81
N THR A 227 3.00 12.36 -5.05
CA THR A 227 3.43 13.59 -5.71
C THR A 227 2.60 14.81 -5.27
N ASP A 228 1.33 14.60 -4.94
CA ASP A 228 0.35 15.65 -4.64
C ASP A 228 -0.02 15.77 -3.17
N GLY A 229 0.48 14.85 -2.34
CA GLY A 229 0.22 14.90 -0.91
C GLY A 229 0.55 13.60 -0.20
N LEU A 230 -0.11 13.46 0.94
CA LEU A 230 0.06 12.38 1.87
C LEU A 230 -1.24 11.63 2.03
N ARG A 231 -1.17 10.31 1.91
CA ARG A 231 -2.29 9.44 2.23
C ARG A 231 -1.87 8.32 3.14
N GLY A 232 -2.76 7.93 4.03
CA GLY A 232 -2.39 6.91 4.97
C GLY A 232 -3.48 6.49 5.91
N ARG A 233 -3.03 5.74 6.90
CA ARG A 233 -3.80 5.33 8.05
C ARG A 233 -2.90 5.48 9.26
N VAL A 234 -3.34 6.25 10.25
CA VAL A 234 -2.76 6.26 11.59
C VAL A 234 -3.84 5.75 12.53
N GLY A 235 -3.56 4.63 13.19
CA GLY A 235 -4.56 4.03 14.05
C GLY A 235 -5.71 3.39 13.26
N GLY A 236 -6.95 3.67 13.69
CA GLY A 236 -8.16 3.36 12.93
C GLY A 236 -8.52 4.40 11.85
N LYS A 237 -7.95 5.60 11.91
CA LYS A 237 -8.34 6.74 11.08
C LYS A 237 -7.57 6.72 9.75
N ARG A 238 -8.29 6.84 8.63
CA ARG A 238 -7.71 7.10 7.31
C ARG A 238 -7.57 8.61 7.15
N PHE A 239 -6.51 9.05 6.48
CA PHE A 239 -6.31 10.45 6.16
C PHE A 239 -5.77 10.58 4.74
N ALA A 240 -6.08 11.71 4.13
CA ALA A 240 -5.51 12.19 2.87
C ALA A 240 -5.36 13.71 3.02
N ILE A 241 -4.16 14.23 2.81
CA ILE A 241 -3.82 15.65 2.94
C ILE A 241 -3.05 16.02 1.68
N ARG A 242 -3.50 17.03 0.93
CA ARG A 242 -2.77 17.53 -0.23
C ARG A 242 -1.61 18.41 0.23
N PHE A 243 -0.52 18.45 -0.52
CA PHE A 243 0.59 19.36 -0.21
C PHE A 243 0.17 20.84 -0.29
N ALA A 244 -0.81 21.17 -1.13
CA ALA A 244 -1.48 22.47 -1.17
C ALA A 244 -2.06 22.90 0.19
N ASP A 245 -2.58 21.94 0.94
CA ASP A 245 -3.23 22.20 2.23
C ASP A 245 -2.22 22.22 3.38
N VAL A 246 -0.96 21.82 3.15
CA VAL A 246 0.11 21.75 4.16
C VAL A 246 0.71 23.14 4.36
N ARG A 247 0.58 23.67 5.58
CA ARG A 247 1.11 24.96 6.00
C ARG A 247 2.55 24.86 6.51
N SER A 248 2.83 23.83 7.29
CA SER A 248 4.17 23.58 7.82
C SER A 248 4.37 22.11 8.19
N LEU A 249 5.63 21.69 8.13
CA LEU A 249 6.11 20.38 8.57
C LEU A 249 7.05 20.61 9.76
N GLU A 250 6.68 20.14 10.95
CA GLU A 250 7.52 20.17 12.14
C GLU A 250 7.93 18.75 12.49
N ALA A 251 9.24 18.47 12.50
CA ALA A 251 9.76 17.18 12.90
C ALA A 251 10.26 17.23 14.33
N ARG A 252 9.66 16.40 15.18
CA ARG A 252 10.13 16.13 16.54
C ARG A 252 10.79 14.75 16.60
N GLU A 253 11.49 14.47 17.68
CA GLU A 253 12.28 13.24 17.86
C GLU A 253 11.48 11.94 17.62
N HIS A 254 10.20 11.92 18.03
CA HIS A 254 9.33 10.75 17.93
C HIS A 254 8.04 10.99 17.15
N GLN A 255 7.93 12.10 16.42
CA GLN A 255 6.74 12.38 15.61
C GLN A 255 6.99 13.43 14.55
N ILE A 256 6.32 13.31 13.41
CA ILE A 256 6.21 14.38 12.41
C ILE A 256 4.84 15.02 12.60
N LEU A 257 4.80 16.31 12.90
CA LEU A 257 3.59 17.12 12.93
C LEU A 257 3.42 17.79 11.58
N ILE A 258 2.26 17.56 10.99
CA ILE A 258 1.89 18.14 9.70
C ILE A 258 0.73 19.09 9.97
N HIS A 259 1.02 20.38 9.96
CA HIS A 259 0.01 21.41 10.10
C HIS A 259 -0.60 21.66 8.74
N HIS A 260 -1.92 21.48 8.64
CA HIS A 260 -2.68 21.67 7.43
C HIS A 260 -3.93 22.51 7.69
N ALA A 261 -4.64 22.94 6.65
CA ALA A 261 -5.81 23.80 6.79
C ALA A 261 -6.88 23.26 7.78
N GLY A 262 -7.05 21.93 7.83
CA GLY A 262 -8.02 21.25 8.68
C GLY A 262 -7.52 20.82 10.07
N GLY A 263 -6.32 21.21 10.49
CA GLY A 263 -5.77 20.89 11.80
C GLY A 263 -4.32 20.37 11.78
N THR A 264 -3.95 19.59 12.79
CA THR A 264 -2.60 19.01 12.89
C THR A 264 -2.68 17.49 12.83
N LEU A 265 -2.03 16.90 11.82
CA LEU A 265 -1.83 15.46 11.75
C LEU A 265 -0.53 15.08 12.42
N THR A 266 -0.62 14.26 13.47
CA THR A 266 0.54 13.67 14.13
C THR A 266 0.87 12.31 13.53
N LEU A 267 2.06 12.19 12.94
CA LEU A 267 2.64 10.94 12.50
C LEU A 267 3.62 10.46 13.56
N PRO A 268 3.21 9.57 14.50
CA PRO A 268 4.13 9.03 15.49
C PRO A 268 5.19 8.18 14.79
N LEU A 269 6.45 8.51 15.06
CA LEU A 269 7.63 7.80 14.62
C LEU A 269 8.10 6.90 15.77
N ASP A 270 8.47 5.67 15.46
CA ASP A 270 9.03 4.78 16.47
C ASP A 270 10.50 5.19 16.73
N ALA A 271 10.89 5.36 18.00
CA ALA A 271 12.25 5.80 18.39
C ALA A 271 13.36 4.95 17.75
N ASP A 272 13.18 3.62 17.70
CA ASP A 272 14.14 2.67 17.11
C ASP A 272 14.33 2.79 15.58
N ASP A 273 13.55 3.63 14.88
CA ASP A 273 13.74 3.89 13.45
C ASP A 273 13.93 5.39 13.18
N ALA A 274 14.71 6.07 14.05
CA ALA A 274 15.12 7.47 13.88
C ALA A 274 15.71 7.74 12.47
N ALA A 275 16.47 6.79 11.92
CA ALA A 275 16.97 6.83 10.56
C ALA A 275 15.85 6.92 9.50
N LEU A 276 14.81 6.09 9.65
CA LEU A 276 13.64 6.12 8.77
C LEU A 276 12.80 7.39 8.97
N ALA A 277 12.69 7.88 10.20
CA ALA A 277 12.06 9.16 10.50
C ALA A 277 12.75 10.32 9.78
N ARG A 278 14.08 10.41 9.89
CA ARG A 278 14.90 11.40 9.18
C ARG A 278 14.73 11.26 7.66
N ALA A 279 14.77 10.04 7.13
CA ALA A 279 14.57 9.78 5.71
C ALA A 279 13.18 10.19 5.22
N LEU A 280 12.14 9.87 5.99
CA LEU A 280 10.76 10.25 5.69
C LEU A 280 10.62 11.77 5.72
N ARG A 281 11.12 12.43 6.77
CA ARG A 281 11.13 13.89 6.88
C ARG A 281 11.79 14.52 5.66
N HIS A 282 13.03 14.14 5.37
CA HIS A 282 13.78 14.70 4.25
C HIS A 282 13.06 14.49 2.92
N ARG A 283 12.43 13.33 2.73
CA ARG A 283 11.61 13.09 1.53
C ARG A 283 10.37 13.98 1.49
N LEU A 284 9.68 14.17 2.60
CA LEU A 284 8.49 15.02 2.68
C LEU A 284 8.82 16.48 2.39
N GLU A 285 9.91 16.98 2.98
CA GLU A 285 10.46 18.31 2.70
C GLU A 285 10.78 18.46 1.21
N GLN A 286 11.58 17.54 0.64
CA GLN A 286 11.90 17.57 -0.80
C GLN A 286 10.67 17.45 -1.71
N ALA A 287 9.65 16.69 -1.30
CA ALA A 287 8.42 16.55 -2.08
C ALA A 287 7.59 17.84 -2.03
N TRP A 288 7.58 18.51 -0.89
CA TRP A 288 6.89 19.78 -0.66
C TRP A 288 7.61 20.96 -1.32
N GLU A 289 8.94 21.02 -1.27
CA GLU A 289 9.75 22.01 -2.02
C GLU A 289 9.54 21.87 -3.51
N ARG A 290 9.64 20.63 -4.04
CA ARG A 290 9.36 20.35 -5.46
C ARG A 290 7.93 20.63 -5.89
N TYR A 291 6.98 20.57 -4.96
CA TYR A 291 5.61 21.01 -5.19
C TYR A 291 5.59 22.53 -5.39
N ARG A 292 6.24 23.29 -4.48
CA ARG A 292 6.29 24.75 -4.52
C ARG A 292 7.04 25.31 -5.74
N GLU A 293 8.07 24.61 -6.20
CA GLU A 293 8.88 25.03 -7.36
C GLU A 293 8.19 24.75 -8.71
N ARG A 294 7.22 23.83 -8.76
CA ARG A 294 6.58 23.38 -10.01
C ARG A 294 5.46 24.28 -10.54
N GLY A 295 5.25 25.46 -9.96
CA GLY A 295 4.21 26.39 -10.37
C GLY A 295 4.24 26.69 -11.87
N GLY A 296 3.21 26.24 -12.59
CA GLY A 296 3.00 26.48 -14.01
C GLY A 296 3.30 25.30 -14.93
N SER A 297 2.46 24.25 -14.91
CA SER A 297 2.42 23.29 -16.03
C SER A 297 1.49 23.78 -17.15
N ARG A 298 1.72 23.31 -18.38
CA ARG A 298 0.84 23.53 -19.54
C ARG A 298 -0.46 22.70 -19.43
N SER A 299 -1.09 22.68 -18.25
CA SER A 299 -2.29 21.89 -17.95
C SER A 299 -3.46 22.26 -18.86
N GLU A 300 -3.52 23.51 -19.31
CA GLU A 300 -4.55 24.04 -20.22
C GLU A 300 -4.70 23.20 -21.49
N ILE A 301 -3.61 22.61 -22.01
CA ILE A 301 -3.63 21.76 -23.20
C ILE A 301 -4.50 20.51 -23.01
N PHE A 302 -4.56 19.98 -21.79
CA PHE A 302 -5.30 18.75 -21.48
C PHE A 302 -6.68 19.01 -20.88
N ALA A 303 -6.99 20.25 -20.50
CA ALA A 303 -8.31 20.64 -20.05
C ALA A 303 -9.33 20.61 -21.20
N ARG A 304 -10.61 20.48 -20.89
CA ARG A 304 -11.71 20.50 -21.87
C ARG A 304 -11.95 21.91 -22.41
N GLY A 305 -11.87 22.92 -21.55
CA GLY A 305 -12.29 24.28 -21.90
C GLY A 305 -13.77 24.31 -22.27
N ASP A 306 -14.08 24.90 -23.43
CA ASP A 306 -15.46 25.05 -23.94
C ASP A 306 -15.94 23.86 -24.80
N GLU A 307 -15.10 22.84 -25.02
CA GLU A 307 -15.45 21.67 -25.82
C GLU A 307 -16.49 20.76 -25.13
N THR A 308 -17.26 20.01 -25.91
CA THR A 308 -18.06 18.92 -25.35
C THR A 308 -17.16 17.76 -24.89
N PHE A 309 -17.65 16.92 -23.98
CA PHE A 309 -16.87 15.77 -23.48
C PHE A 309 -16.43 14.80 -24.59
N ALA A 310 -17.26 14.59 -25.61
CA ALA A 310 -16.95 13.72 -26.74
C ALA A 310 -15.86 14.31 -27.66
N GLU A 311 -15.94 15.61 -27.94
CA GLU A 311 -14.94 16.34 -28.72
C GLU A 311 -13.58 16.34 -28.00
N TRP A 312 -13.60 16.62 -26.70
CA TRP A 312 -12.43 16.57 -25.84
C TRP A 312 -11.72 15.22 -25.87
N LYS A 313 -12.47 14.11 -25.70
CA LYS A 313 -11.91 12.75 -25.82
C LYS A 313 -11.30 12.51 -27.19
N THR A 314 -12.00 12.92 -28.26
CA THR A 314 -11.50 12.74 -29.63
C THR A 314 -10.19 13.51 -29.84
N ARG A 315 -10.09 14.73 -29.33
CA ARG A 315 -8.85 15.54 -29.37
C ARG A 315 -7.71 14.91 -28.56
N LEU A 316 -7.98 14.42 -27.36
CA LEU A 316 -6.96 13.74 -26.54
C LEU A 316 -6.43 12.46 -27.18
N ALA A 317 -7.26 11.74 -27.94
CA ALA A 317 -6.85 10.53 -28.65
C ALA A 317 -5.88 10.82 -29.81
N THR A 318 -5.92 12.01 -30.40
CA THR A 318 -5.02 12.40 -31.49
C THR A 318 -3.75 13.11 -31.00
N LEU A 319 -3.81 13.73 -29.81
CA LEU A 319 -2.76 14.58 -29.25
C LEU A 319 -1.36 13.94 -29.14
N LEU A 320 -1.28 12.65 -28.81
CA LEU A 320 0.00 11.93 -28.64
C LEU A 320 0.32 10.94 -29.78
N ARG A 321 -0.44 10.98 -30.90
CA ARG A 321 -0.17 10.13 -32.07
C ARG A 321 0.88 10.81 -32.94
N ARG A 322 1.88 10.04 -33.40
CA ARG A 322 2.99 10.54 -34.22
C ARG A 322 2.57 11.19 -35.55
N ASP A 323 1.36 10.88 -36.03
CA ASP A 323 0.84 11.36 -37.33
C ASP A 323 0.11 12.71 -37.27
N ALA A 324 0.05 13.36 -36.10
CA ALA A 324 -0.51 14.71 -35.99
C ALA A 324 0.42 15.69 -36.76
N GLY A 325 -0.04 16.14 -37.93
CA GLY A 325 0.77 16.81 -38.96
C GLY A 325 1.67 17.96 -38.49
N HIS A 326 2.75 18.18 -39.25
CA HIS A 326 3.91 19.04 -38.98
C HIS A 326 3.67 20.53 -38.63
N ARG A 327 2.43 21.00 -38.45
CA ARG A 327 2.10 22.41 -38.16
C ARG A 327 1.51 22.67 -36.76
N GLN A 328 1.19 21.64 -35.97
CA GLN A 328 0.84 21.82 -34.56
C GLN A 328 2.10 21.60 -33.72
N ALA A 329 2.36 22.48 -32.74
CA ALA A 329 3.44 22.28 -31.78
C ALA A 329 3.18 20.95 -31.06
N ALA A 330 3.95 19.91 -31.41
CA ALA A 330 3.70 18.56 -30.96
C ALA A 330 3.76 18.51 -29.43
N VAL A 331 2.60 18.24 -28.81
CA VAL A 331 2.51 17.99 -27.37
C VAL A 331 3.32 16.74 -27.09
N ARG A 332 4.35 16.88 -26.26
CA ARG A 332 5.26 15.77 -26.00
C ARG A 332 4.66 14.86 -24.94
N GLN A 333 5.09 13.60 -24.94
CA GLN A 333 4.71 12.66 -23.89
C GLN A 333 5.11 13.20 -22.51
N GLU A 334 6.27 13.84 -22.42
CA GLU A 334 6.80 14.44 -21.20
C GLU A 334 5.88 15.54 -20.66
N ASP A 335 5.15 16.25 -21.53
CA ASP A 335 4.18 17.27 -21.13
C ASP A 335 2.96 16.62 -20.46
N ALA A 336 2.46 15.52 -21.04
CA ALA A 336 1.35 14.76 -20.45
C ALA A 336 1.77 14.09 -19.12
N GLU A 337 2.99 13.56 -19.04
CA GLU A 337 3.54 13.04 -17.78
C GLU A 337 3.71 14.16 -16.74
N ALA A 338 4.15 15.34 -17.15
CA ALA A 338 4.28 16.50 -16.27
C ALA A 338 2.91 16.91 -15.70
N VAL A 339 1.88 17.05 -16.53
CA VAL A 339 0.53 17.42 -16.10
C VAL A 339 -0.13 16.33 -15.24
N LEU A 340 0.05 15.05 -15.59
CA LEU A 340 -0.44 13.94 -14.76
C LEU A 340 0.14 13.99 -13.33
N HIS A 341 1.42 14.33 -13.23
CA HIS A 341 2.15 14.42 -11.97
C HIS A 341 2.02 15.78 -11.29
N ASP A 342 1.48 16.79 -11.97
CA ASP A 342 1.23 18.12 -11.43
C ASP A 342 0.04 18.08 -10.47
N PRO A 343 0.27 18.38 -9.18
CA PRO A 343 -0.78 18.40 -8.18
C PRO A 343 -1.67 19.64 -8.21
N GLU A 344 -1.20 20.74 -8.80
CA GLU A 344 -1.94 22.00 -8.95
C GLU A 344 -2.76 22.06 -10.23
N ALA A 345 -2.41 21.25 -11.23
CA ALA A 345 -3.19 21.11 -12.44
C ALA A 345 -4.65 20.73 -12.13
N ASP A 346 -5.57 21.35 -12.88
CA ASP A 346 -6.99 21.06 -12.79
C ASP A 346 -7.24 19.54 -12.87
N PRO A 347 -8.07 18.94 -12.00
CA PRO A 347 -8.35 17.51 -12.03
C PRO A 347 -8.78 16.97 -13.40
N GLU A 348 -9.50 17.78 -14.18
CA GLU A 348 -9.91 17.50 -15.55
C GLU A 348 -8.70 17.44 -16.48
N ALA A 349 -7.79 18.42 -16.39
CA ALA A 349 -6.53 18.41 -17.15
C ALA A 349 -5.67 17.19 -16.80
N ARG A 350 -5.59 16.82 -15.53
CA ARG A 350 -4.87 15.61 -15.09
C ARG A 350 -5.51 14.34 -15.65
N ALA A 351 -6.84 14.26 -15.65
CA ALA A 351 -7.58 13.15 -16.25
C ALA A 351 -7.40 13.09 -17.77
N GLY A 352 -7.37 14.24 -18.44
CA GLY A 352 -7.10 14.34 -19.87
C GLY A 352 -5.68 13.88 -20.22
N ALA A 353 -4.68 14.29 -19.44
CA ALA A 353 -3.30 13.85 -19.60
C ALA A 353 -3.15 12.33 -19.39
N ALA A 354 -3.80 11.77 -18.36
CA ALA A 354 -3.86 10.32 -18.13
C ALA A 354 -4.47 9.57 -19.32
N LEU A 355 -5.56 10.11 -19.88
CA LEU A 355 -6.27 9.51 -21.00
C LEU A 355 -5.46 9.57 -22.30
N ALA A 356 -4.82 10.70 -22.59
CA ALA A 356 -3.91 10.85 -23.71
C ALA A 356 -2.75 9.84 -23.62
N LEU A 357 -2.14 9.70 -22.44
CA LEU A 357 -1.08 8.72 -22.19
C LEU A 357 -1.55 7.28 -22.41
N ALA A 358 -2.80 6.96 -22.04
CA ALA A 358 -3.39 5.63 -22.21
C ALA A 358 -3.70 5.28 -23.68
N TRP A 359 -3.89 6.26 -24.55
CA TRP A 359 -4.26 6.05 -25.96
C TRP A 359 -3.11 6.15 -26.96
N GLY A 360 -1.99 6.79 -26.63
CA GLY A 360 -0.86 6.82 -27.56
C GLY A 360 -0.07 5.50 -27.66
N ASP A 361 0.88 5.46 -28.59
CA ASP A 361 1.76 4.31 -28.89
C ASP A 361 2.50 3.68 -27.69
N GLY A 362 2.34 2.38 -27.45
CA GLY A 362 2.88 1.72 -26.25
C GLY A 362 1.97 1.86 -25.03
N ALA A 363 0.66 1.85 -25.27
CA ALA A 363 -0.40 2.00 -24.28
C ALA A 363 -0.23 1.11 -23.04
N GLN A 364 0.23 -0.14 -23.14
CA GLN A 364 0.34 -1.03 -21.97
C GLN A 364 1.32 -0.51 -20.91
N ASP A 365 2.53 -0.13 -21.29
CA ASP A 365 3.53 0.42 -20.37
C ASP A 365 3.07 1.76 -19.79
N ARG A 366 2.40 2.57 -20.62
CA ARG A 366 1.91 3.89 -20.22
C ARG A 366 0.71 3.81 -19.28
N GLN A 367 -0.25 2.93 -19.55
CA GLN A 367 -1.34 2.62 -18.62
C GLN A 367 -0.82 2.14 -17.27
N GLN A 368 0.27 1.37 -17.27
CA GLN A 368 0.92 0.94 -16.03
C GLN A 368 1.54 2.13 -15.28
N LYS A 369 2.24 3.05 -15.97
CA LYS A 369 2.77 4.29 -15.36
C LYS A 369 1.65 5.18 -14.81
N VAL A 370 0.55 5.34 -15.54
CA VAL A 370 -0.63 6.08 -15.08
C VAL A 370 -1.23 5.41 -13.85
N ARG A 371 -1.41 4.08 -13.86
CA ARG A 371 -1.91 3.32 -12.71
C ARG A 371 -1.01 3.47 -11.50
N VAL A 372 0.31 3.50 -11.70
CA VAL A 372 1.22 3.90 -10.64
C VAL A 372 0.84 5.31 -10.22
N ALA A 373 0.96 6.35 -11.05
CA ALA A 373 0.62 7.74 -10.73
C ALA A 373 -0.68 7.90 -9.91
N VAL A 374 -1.76 7.24 -10.31
CA VAL A 374 -3.07 7.16 -9.64
C VAL A 374 -2.97 6.74 -8.17
N GLU A 375 -2.18 5.71 -7.81
CA GLU A 375 -2.05 5.34 -6.39
C GLU A 375 -1.29 6.38 -5.56
N GLY A 376 -0.71 7.41 -6.17
CA GLY A 376 -0.07 8.52 -5.47
C GLY A 376 -1.08 9.58 -5.03
N VAL A 377 -2.22 9.65 -5.71
CA VAL A 377 -3.20 10.72 -5.58
C VAL A 377 -3.92 10.68 -4.25
N ALA A 378 -3.89 11.81 -3.54
CA ALA A 378 -4.52 11.96 -2.24
C ALA A 378 -6.05 12.02 -2.35
N SER A 379 -6.59 12.78 -3.30
CA SER A 379 -8.03 13.02 -3.47
C SER A 379 -8.78 11.79 -4.01
N PRO A 380 -9.77 11.25 -3.28
CA PRO A 380 -10.47 10.02 -3.66
C PRO A 380 -11.14 10.05 -5.03
N ARG A 381 -11.82 11.13 -5.42
CA ARG A 381 -12.55 11.20 -6.69
C ARG A 381 -11.63 11.45 -7.88
N VAL A 382 -10.62 12.30 -7.69
CA VAL A 382 -9.54 12.49 -8.70
C VAL A 382 -8.88 11.15 -9.02
N ARG A 383 -8.60 10.32 -8.00
CA ARG A 383 -8.04 8.98 -8.19
C ARG A 383 -8.97 8.05 -8.99
N VAL A 384 -10.29 8.12 -8.76
CA VAL A 384 -11.26 7.32 -9.53
C VAL A 384 -11.28 7.75 -10.99
N ALA A 385 -11.29 9.06 -11.26
CA ALA A 385 -11.21 9.58 -12.62
C ALA A 385 -9.92 9.16 -13.33
N LEU A 386 -8.76 9.29 -12.66
CA LEU A 386 -7.48 8.88 -13.25
C LEU A 386 -7.38 7.36 -13.47
N ASP A 387 -7.95 6.53 -12.59
CA ASP A 387 -7.98 5.08 -12.77
C ASP A 387 -8.87 4.67 -13.94
N ALA A 388 -10.00 5.35 -14.14
CA ALA A 388 -10.88 5.17 -15.29
C ALA A 388 -10.19 5.64 -16.60
N ALA A 389 -9.52 6.80 -16.57
CA ALA A 389 -8.72 7.29 -17.68
C ALA A 389 -7.61 6.32 -18.07
N ALA A 390 -6.92 5.72 -17.09
CA ALA A 390 -5.90 4.70 -17.32
C ALA A 390 -6.45 3.42 -18.01
N ARG A 391 -7.76 3.18 -17.96
CA ARG A 391 -8.42 2.06 -18.63
C ARG A 391 -9.07 2.46 -19.95
N GLY A 392 -9.06 3.75 -20.31
CA GLY A 392 -9.82 4.29 -21.43
C GLY A 392 -11.34 4.38 -21.18
N GLU A 393 -11.78 4.15 -19.94
CA GLU A 393 -13.18 4.08 -19.51
C GLU A 393 -13.62 5.39 -18.82
N LEU A 394 -12.98 6.52 -19.15
CA LEU A 394 -13.29 7.81 -18.54
C LEU A 394 -14.66 8.31 -19.02
N GLU A 395 -15.53 8.60 -18.06
CA GLU A 395 -16.88 9.15 -18.24
C GLU A 395 -17.00 10.55 -17.63
N GLU A 396 -17.89 11.38 -18.19
CA GLU A 396 -18.06 12.79 -17.80
C GLU A 396 -18.39 12.95 -16.30
N VAL A 397 -19.26 12.07 -15.79
CA VAL A 397 -19.66 12.05 -14.37
C VAL A 397 -18.46 11.95 -13.43
N GLN A 398 -17.42 11.20 -13.82
CA GLN A 398 -16.22 11.01 -13.00
C GLN A 398 -15.36 12.27 -12.96
N VAL A 399 -15.23 12.96 -14.10
CA VAL A 399 -14.50 14.22 -14.25
C VAL A 399 -15.17 15.32 -13.41
N ASP A 400 -16.48 15.50 -13.58
CA ASP A 400 -17.25 16.49 -12.81
C ASP A 400 -17.22 16.21 -11.30
N ALA A 401 -17.23 14.94 -10.92
CA ALA A 401 -17.13 14.56 -9.50
C ALA A 401 -15.76 14.91 -8.92
N ALA A 402 -14.69 14.73 -9.69
CA ALA A 402 -13.32 15.10 -9.32
C ALA A 402 -13.15 16.62 -9.20
N ARG A 403 -13.66 17.40 -10.17
CA ARG A 403 -13.60 18.87 -10.17
C ARG A 403 -14.35 19.46 -8.97
N ARG A 404 -15.58 19.00 -8.71
CA ARG A 404 -16.37 19.41 -7.54
C ARG A 404 -15.70 19.10 -6.20
N GLU A 405 -14.91 18.03 -6.09
CA GLU A 405 -14.14 17.75 -4.87
C GLU A 405 -12.98 18.72 -4.72
N HIS A 406 -12.26 19.00 -5.81
CA HIS A 406 -11.16 19.96 -5.83
C HIS A 406 -11.63 21.36 -5.42
N ASP A 407 -12.71 21.86 -6.02
CA ASP A 407 -13.29 23.19 -5.72
C ASP A 407 -13.73 23.32 -4.26
N ARG A 408 -14.30 22.25 -3.69
CA ARG A 408 -14.71 22.23 -2.26
C ARG A 408 -13.54 22.29 -1.30
N THR A 409 -12.38 21.76 -1.71
CA THR A 409 -11.16 21.78 -0.88
C THR A 409 -10.31 23.04 -1.09
N ALA A 410 -10.51 23.76 -2.18
CA ALA A 410 -9.84 25.04 -2.44
C ALA A 410 -10.48 26.21 -1.68
N ARG A 411 -11.75 26.09 -1.31
CA ARG A 411 -12.47 26.98 -0.39
C ARG A 411 -12.21 26.58 1.05
#